data_AF-A0A3Q8ZUZ1-F1
#
_entry.id   AF-A0A3Q8ZUZ1-F1
#
_cell.length_a   1.000
_cell.length_b   1.000
_cell.length_c   1.000
_cell.angle_alpha   90.00
_cell.angle_beta   90.00
_cell.angle_gamma   90.00
#
_symmetry.space_group_name_H-M   'P 1'
#
loop_
_entity.id
_entity.type
_entity.pdbx_description
1 polymer ?
#
loop_
_entity_poly.entity_id
_entity_poly.type
_entity_poly.pdbx_seq_one_letter_code
_entity_poly.pdbx_strand_id
1 'polypeptide(L)'
;MFAGILAASLVSSGGSCRAEPAVRRDIGDYLMKAIQACWSMPANTTSIARVRINLNKDGSLAGPPKIVGPVTPPRDKVAEAAIRAITRCAPFPGLASYAAHYDLWRDIVVTFNPADDPAAGHPPLDVNDLDKLLEKYKAK
;
A
#
# COMPACT_ATOMS: atom_id res chain seq x y z
N MET A 1 -1.83 61.49 -20.69
CA MET A 1 -1.53 60.16 -21.26
C MET A 1 -0.46 59.52 -20.39
N PHE A 2 -0.81 58.62 -19.47
CA PHE A 2 0.16 57.77 -18.76
C PHE A 2 -0.34 56.33 -18.85
N ALA A 3 0.48 55.52 -19.50
CA ALA A 3 0.19 54.18 -19.95
C ALA A 3 0.17 53.19 -18.77
N GLY A 4 -0.82 52.31 -18.77
CA GLY A 4 -0.94 51.21 -17.81
C GLY A 4 0.06 50.11 -18.09
N ILE A 5 0.57 49.50 -17.02
CA ILE A 5 1.29 48.22 -17.08
C ILE A 5 0.62 47.30 -16.06
N LEU A 6 -0.24 46.42 -16.54
CA LEU A 6 -0.70 45.25 -15.78
C LEU A 6 0.22 44.09 -16.14
N ALA A 7 1.22 43.85 -15.29
CA ALA A 7 1.96 42.60 -15.32
C ALA A 7 1.12 41.53 -14.61
N ALA A 8 0.32 40.79 -15.38
CA ALA A 8 -0.37 39.60 -14.89
C ALA A 8 0.63 38.43 -14.91
N SER A 9 1.34 38.22 -13.80
CA SER A 9 2.14 37.02 -13.59
C SER A 9 1.20 35.83 -13.40
N LEU A 10 0.87 35.14 -14.49
CA LEU A 10 0.26 33.83 -14.46
C LEU A 10 1.35 32.82 -14.03
N VAL A 11 1.54 32.68 -12.72
CA VAL A 11 2.20 31.49 -12.18
C VAL A 11 1.24 30.33 -12.37
N SER A 12 1.33 29.65 -13.51
CA SER A 12 0.68 28.35 -13.68
C SER A 12 1.50 27.36 -12.86
N SER A 13 1.07 27.20 -11.61
CA SER A 13 1.55 26.19 -10.70
C SER A 13 1.50 24.83 -11.39
N GLY A 14 2.67 24.28 -11.72
CA GLY A 14 2.84 22.86 -12.03
C GLY A 14 2.45 22.03 -10.82
N GLY A 15 1.15 21.82 -10.65
CA GLY A 15 0.60 20.99 -9.61
C GLY A 15 0.75 19.52 -9.99
N SER A 16 1.77 18.86 -9.44
CA SER A 16 1.60 17.48 -9.01
C SER A 16 0.61 17.49 -7.82
N CYS A 17 -0.64 17.84 -8.10
CA CYS A 17 -1.66 18.08 -7.11
C CYS A 17 -2.51 16.82 -7.02
N ARG A 18 -2.34 16.09 -5.90
CA ARG A 18 -3.26 15.08 -5.37
C ARG A 18 -3.34 13.70 -6.05
N ALA A 19 -2.86 13.53 -7.29
CA ALA A 19 -2.94 12.24 -7.97
C ALA A 19 -2.03 11.16 -7.33
N GLU A 20 -0.79 11.50 -6.95
CA GLU A 20 0.17 10.49 -6.50
C GLU A 20 -0.19 9.81 -5.16
N PRO A 21 -0.64 10.52 -4.10
CA PRO A 21 -1.09 9.87 -2.87
C PRO A 21 -2.31 8.96 -3.08
N ALA A 22 -3.25 9.35 -3.96
CA ALA A 22 -4.42 8.54 -4.28
C ALA A 22 -4.01 7.26 -5.02
N VAL A 23 -3.14 7.37 -6.04
CA VAL A 23 -2.63 6.21 -6.79
C VAL A 23 -1.87 5.25 -5.88
N ARG A 24 -1.03 5.74 -4.95
CA ARG A 24 -0.35 4.89 -3.96
C ARG A 24 -1.32 4.10 -3.10
N ARG A 25 -2.43 4.73 -2.68
CA ARG A 25 -3.48 4.07 -1.90
C ARG A 25 -4.16 2.97 -2.74
N ASP A 26 -4.55 3.27 -3.96
CA ASP A 26 -5.24 2.31 -4.84
C ASP A 26 -4.36 1.08 -5.14
N ILE A 27 -3.08 1.29 -5.40
CA ILE A 27 -2.09 0.21 -5.57
C ILE A 27 -2.01 -0.65 -4.30
N GLY A 28 -1.90 0.00 -3.13
CA GLY A 28 -1.84 -0.69 -1.85
C GLY A 28 -3.09 -1.53 -1.59
N ASP A 29 -4.27 -0.96 -1.83
CA ASP A 29 -5.56 -1.61 -1.66
C ASP A 29 -5.71 -2.81 -2.61
N TYR A 30 -5.28 -2.67 -3.87
CA TYR A 30 -5.26 -3.76 -4.83
C TYR A 30 -4.31 -4.90 -4.38
N LEU A 31 -3.07 -4.56 -4.04
CA LEU A 31 -2.05 -5.55 -3.66
C LEU A 31 -2.48 -6.29 -2.39
N MET A 32 -3.01 -5.57 -1.40
CA MET A 32 -3.53 -6.16 -0.17
C MET A 32 -4.64 -7.16 -0.47
N LYS A 33 -5.65 -6.78 -1.27
CA LYS A 33 -6.75 -7.68 -1.68
C LYS A 33 -6.25 -8.90 -2.44
N ALA A 34 -5.32 -8.69 -3.38
CA ALA A 34 -4.76 -9.78 -4.17
C ALA A 34 -4.02 -10.78 -3.28
N ILE A 35 -3.13 -10.31 -2.40
CA ILE A 35 -2.36 -11.19 -1.50
C ILE A 35 -3.27 -11.89 -0.48
N GLN A 36 -4.28 -11.18 0.05
CA GLN A 36 -5.26 -11.75 1.00
C GLN A 36 -5.95 -12.99 0.42
N ALA A 37 -6.25 -13.01 -0.88
CA ALA A 37 -6.87 -14.18 -1.52
C ALA A 37 -5.99 -15.45 -1.49
N CYS A 38 -4.66 -15.31 -1.42
CA CYS A 38 -3.72 -16.43 -1.27
C CYS A 38 -3.16 -16.58 0.15
N TRP A 39 -3.57 -15.70 1.08
CA TRP A 39 -3.05 -15.71 2.43
C TRP A 39 -3.58 -16.94 3.19
N SER A 40 -2.66 -17.69 3.79
CA SER A 40 -2.99 -18.81 4.67
C SER A 40 -2.44 -18.48 6.05
N MET A 41 -3.32 -18.00 6.92
CA MET A 41 -2.95 -17.60 8.27
C MET A 41 -2.43 -18.80 9.07
N PRO A 42 -1.21 -18.73 9.62
CA PRO A 42 -0.74 -19.73 10.56
C PRO A 42 -1.46 -19.57 11.90
N ALA A 43 -1.89 -20.69 12.50
CA ALA A 43 -2.57 -20.67 13.80
C ALA A 43 -1.64 -20.17 14.93
N ASN A 44 -2.23 -19.46 15.91
CA ASN A 44 -1.59 -19.04 17.16
C ASN A 44 -0.35 -18.13 16.99
N THR A 45 -0.36 -17.23 16.01
CA THR A 45 0.74 -16.27 15.80
C THR A 45 0.30 -14.84 16.07
N THR A 46 1.08 -14.11 16.87
CA THR A 46 0.92 -12.67 17.13
C THR A 46 2.03 -11.82 16.49
N SER A 47 2.95 -12.46 15.78
CA SER A 47 4.12 -11.79 15.23
C SER A 47 3.75 -11.04 13.95
N ILE A 48 4.33 -9.85 13.80
CA ILE A 48 4.21 -9.05 12.58
C ILE A 48 5.36 -9.45 11.67
N ALA A 49 5.12 -9.66 10.38
CA ALA A 49 6.16 -9.92 9.39
C ALA A 49 6.16 -8.83 8.32
N ARG A 50 7.33 -8.43 7.86
CA ARG A 50 7.53 -7.47 6.77
C ARG A 50 8.32 -8.15 5.66
N VAL A 51 7.71 -8.21 4.48
CA VAL A 51 8.29 -8.85 3.31
C VAL A 51 8.43 -7.82 2.20
N ARG A 52 9.65 -7.65 1.72
CA ARG A 52 9.97 -6.86 0.55
C ARG A 52 9.80 -7.70 -0.71
N ILE A 53 9.07 -7.17 -1.66
CA ILE A 53 8.84 -7.77 -2.97
C ILE A 53 9.32 -6.83 -4.06
N ASN A 54 9.89 -7.42 -5.09
CA ASN A 54 10.28 -6.72 -6.30
C ASN A 54 9.40 -7.22 -7.44
N LEU A 55 8.80 -6.30 -8.17
CA LEU A 55 7.82 -6.61 -9.21
C LEU A 55 8.29 -6.04 -10.55
N ASN A 56 8.02 -6.78 -11.62
CA ASN A 56 8.18 -6.36 -13.00
C ASN A 56 6.97 -5.53 -13.45
N LYS A 57 7.07 -4.82 -14.58
CA LYS A 57 5.99 -3.97 -15.12
C LYS A 57 4.70 -4.73 -15.46
N ASP A 58 4.78 -6.04 -15.67
CA ASP A 58 3.64 -6.93 -15.91
C ASP A 58 3.00 -7.43 -14.59
N GLY A 59 3.54 -7.04 -13.44
CA GLY A 59 3.10 -7.49 -12.12
C GLY A 59 3.67 -8.84 -11.69
N SER A 60 4.56 -9.46 -12.48
CA SER A 60 5.27 -10.68 -12.06
C SER A 60 6.37 -10.38 -11.04
N LEU A 61 6.77 -11.38 -10.26
CA LEU A 61 7.90 -11.24 -9.33
C LEU A 61 9.21 -11.11 -10.10
N ALA A 62 9.93 -10.01 -9.89
CA ALA A 62 11.27 -9.79 -10.43
C ALA A 62 12.34 -10.64 -9.72
N GLY A 63 11.97 -11.27 -8.61
CA GLY A 63 12.83 -12.17 -7.85
C GLY A 63 12.12 -12.73 -6.61
N PRO A 64 12.81 -13.59 -5.83
CA PRO A 64 12.22 -14.16 -4.63
C PRO A 64 11.91 -13.08 -3.58
N PRO A 65 10.74 -13.12 -2.92
CA PRO A 65 10.41 -12.23 -1.81
C PRO A 65 11.43 -12.33 -0.68
N LYS A 66 11.78 -11.20 -0.06
CA LYS A 66 12.79 -11.14 1.01
C LYS A 66 12.17 -10.64 2.30
N ILE A 67 12.41 -11.34 3.41
CA ILE A 67 11.99 -10.89 4.73
C ILE A 67 12.91 -9.74 5.17
N VAL A 68 12.32 -8.59 5.48
CA VAL A 68 13.05 -7.40 5.96
C VAL A 68 12.85 -7.14 7.45
N GLY A 69 11.98 -7.91 8.12
CA GLY A 69 11.88 -7.97 9.59
C GLY A 69 10.46 -8.27 10.07
N PRO A 70 10.21 -8.14 11.38
CA PRO A 70 11.08 -8.66 12.42
C PRO A 70 11.26 -10.18 12.27
N VAL A 71 12.51 -10.61 12.44
CA VAL A 71 12.93 -12.01 12.44
C VAL A 71 13.18 -12.38 13.90
N THR A 72 12.14 -12.42 14.73
CA THR A 72 12.28 -12.92 16.11
C THR A 72 12.48 -14.44 16.04
N PRO A 73 13.47 -15.03 16.71
CA PRO A 73 13.58 -16.48 16.85
C PRO A 73 12.41 -17.03 17.68
N PRO A 74 11.83 -18.20 17.33
CA PRO A 74 12.08 -18.99 16.12
C PRO A 74 11.51 -18.30 14.86
N ARG A 75 12.15 -18.55 13.71
CA ARG A 75 11.78 -17.95 12.40
C ARG A 75 10.26 -17.90 12.26
N ASP A 76 9.76 -16.68 12.18
CA ASP A 76 8.33 -16.40 12.32
C ASP A 76 7.51 -17.14 11.25
N LYS A 77 6.58 -17.99 11.70
CA LYS A 77 5.66 -18.73 10.83
C LYS A 77 4.84 -17.79 9.94
N VAL A 78 4.58 -16.57 10.40
CA VAL A 78 3.89 -15.52 9.63
C VAL A 78 4.75 -15.07 8.45
N ALA A 79 6.06 -14.89 8.64
CA ALA A 79 6.97 -14.49 7.58
C ALA A 79 7.08 -15.57 6.49
N GLU A 80 7.09 -16.85 6.86
CA GLU A 80 7.08 -17.94 5.89
C GLU A 80 5.74 -18.05 5.15
N ALA A 81 4.62 -17.89 5.87
CA ALA A 81 3.30 -17.83 5.27
C ALA A 81 3.20 -16.67 4.26
N ALA A 82 3.81 -15.54 4.56
CA ALA A 82 3.85 -14.38 3.68
C ALA A 82 4.60 -14.63 2.38
N ILE A 83 5.79 -15.21 2.45
CA ILE A 83 6.52 -15.60 1.23
C ILE A 83 5.66 -16.54 0.38
N ARG A 84 5.00 -17.53 1.00
CA ARG A 84 4.14 -18.48 0.29
C ARG A 84 2.93 -17.79 -0.35
N ALA A 85 2.25 -16.89 0.35
CA ALA A 85 1.08 -16.18 -0.15
C ALA A 85 1.44 -15.32 -1.37
N ILE A 86 2.50 -14.51 -1.26
CA ILE A 86 3.00 -13.68 -2.36
C ILE A 86 3.38 -14.52 -3.56
N THR A 87 4.13 -15.62 -3.34
CA THR A 87 4.61 -16.48 -4.43
C THR A 87 3.46 -17.21 -5.13
N ARG A 88 2.40 -17.58 -4.39
CA ARG A 88 1.20 -18.23 -4.96
C ARG A 88 0.32 -17.27 -5.74
N CYS A 89 0.22 -16.02 -5.32
CA CYS A 89 -0.65 -15.02 -5.93
C CYS A 89 0.02 -14.25 -7.08
N ALA A 90 1.34 -14.33 -7.20
CA ALA A 90 2.03 -13.78 -8.36
C ALA A 90 1.64 -14.57 -9.64
N PRO A 91 1.47 -13.90 -10.79
CA PRO A 91 1.64 -12.45 -11.03
C PRO A 91 0.43 -11.59 -10.57
N PHE A 92 0.68 -10.30 -10.38
CA PHE A 92 -0.32 -9.29 -9.98
C PHE A 92 -0.72 -8.39 -11.18
N PRO A 93 -1.51 -8.88 -12.15
CA PRO A 93 -1.75 -8.20 -13.43
C PRO A 93 -2.46 -6.85 -13.31
N GLY A 94 -3.20 -6.60 -12.23
CA GLY A 94 -3.87 -5.31 -12.01
C GLY A 94 -2.90 -4.15 -11.81
N LEU A 95 -1.64 -4.41 -11.47
CA LEU A 95 -0.60 -3.38 -11.39
C LEU A 95 -0.19 -2.83 -12.75
N ALA A 96 -0.41 -3.59 -13.84
CA ALA A 96 -0.11 -3.13 -15.20
C ALA A 96 -0.90 -1.86 -15.58
N SER A 97 -2.11 -1.69 -15.02
CA SER A 97 -2.91 -0.46 -15.20
C SER A 97 -2.22 0.79 -14.60
N TYR A 98 -1.31 0.60 -13.64
CA TYR A 98 -0.53 1.65 -13.00
C TYR A 98 0.91 1.72 -13.55
N ALA A 99 1.16 1.24 -14.77
CA ALA A 99 2.50 1.22 -15.37
C ALA A 99 3.16 2.60 -15.47
N ALA A 100 2.38 3.67 -15.61
CA ALA A 100 2.89 5.05 -15.57
C ALA A 100 3.51 5.43 -14.21
N HIS A 101 3.12 4.74 -13.15
CA HIS A 101 3.57 4.95 -11.77
C HIS A 101 4.42 3.77 -11.26
N TYR A 102 5.13 3.09 -12.16
CA TYR A 102 5.91 1.89 -11.85
C TYR A 102 6.89 2.07 -10.68
N ASP A 103 7.51 3.25 -10.55
CA ASP A 103 8.43 3.53 -9.45
C ASP A 103 7.77 3.51 -8.07
N LEU A 104 6.44 3.62 -8.00
CA LEU A 104 5.68 3.53 -6.75
C LEU A 104 5.52 2.09 -6.26
N TRP A 105 5.65 1.10 -7.15
CA TRP A 105 5.25 -0.28 -6.85
C TRP A 105 6.23 -1.37 -7.30
N ARG A 106 7.28 -1.03 -8.05
CA ARG A 106 8.37 -1.94 -8.42
C ARG A 106 9.12 -2.55 -7.22
N ASP A 107 9.06 -1.89 -6.08
CA ASP A 107 9.69 -2.30 -4.83
C ASP A 107 8.79 -1.89 -3.66
N ILE A 108 8.08 -2.88 -3.10
CA ILE A 108 7.12 -2.66 -2.03
C ILE A 108 7.52 -3.50 -0.82
N VAL A 109 7.39 -2.92 0.37
CA VAL A 109 7.43 -3.65 1.63
C VAL A 109 6.00 -3.86 2.09
N VAL A 110 5.55 -5.12 2.07
CA VAL A 110 4.25 -5.53 2.58
C VAL A 110 4.40 -5.91 4.04
N THR A 111 3.54 -5.34 4.89
CA THR A 111 3.47 -5.71 6.31
C THR A 111 2.29 -6.65 6.52
N PHE A 112 2.56 -7.79 7.12
CA PHE A 112 1.60 -8.81 7.50
C PHE A 112 1.47 -8.78 9.01
N ASN A 113 0.29 -8.40 9.47
CA ASN A 113 -0.05 -8.36 10.89
C ASN A 113 -1.28 -9.24 11.10
N PRO A 114 -1.19 -10.30 11.93
CA PRO A 114 -2.32 -11.19 12.18
C PRO A 114 -3.50 -10.49 12.87
N ALA A 115 -3.29 -9.34 13.52
CA ALA A 115 -4.38 -8.55 14.10
C ALA A 115 -5.23 -7.82 13.04
N ASP A 116 -4.69 -7.60 11.83
CA ASP A 116 -5.36 -6.87 10.75
C ASP A 116 -6.16 -7.80 9.81
N ASP A 117 -6.29 -9.09 10.15
CA ASP A 117 -7.21 -10.01 9.46
C ASP A 117 -8.66 -9.67 9.86
N PRO A 118 -9.60 -9.49 8.92
CA PRO A 118 -11.02 -9.36 9.27
C PRO A 118 -11.58 -10.56 10.05
N ALA A 119 -10.94 -11.75 9.98
CA ALA A 119 -11.25 -12.88 10.87
C ALA A 119 -10.85 -12.66 12.33
N ALA A 120 -9.92 -11.72 12.60
CA ALA A 120 -9.50 -11.29 13.94
C ALA A 120 -10.23 -10.01 14.42
N GLY A 121 -11.20 -9.50 13.66
CA GLY A 121 -12.10 -8.45 14.16
C GLY A 121 -11.51 -7.04 14.23
N HIS A 122 -10.70 -6.63 13.25
CA HIS A 122 -10.52 -5.19 12.99
C HIS A 122 -11.39 -4.77 11.81
N PRO A 123 -12.43 -3.94 12.03
CA PRO A 123 -13.15 -3.34 10.93
C PRO A 123 -12.16 -2.47 10.13
N PRO A 124 -12.27 -2.46 8.78
CA PRO A 124 -11.60 -1.43 7.99
C PRO A 124 -11.95 -0.10 8.62
N LEU A 125 -10.96 0.73 8.96
CA LEU A 125 -11.24 2.08 9.42
C LEU A 125 -12.03 2.76 8.30
N ASP A 126 -13.34 2.82 8.51
CA ASP A 126 -14.30 3.36 7.58
C ASP A 126 -13.94 4.83 7.42
N VAL A 127 -13.84 5.28 6.17
CA VAL A 127 -13.55 6.69 5.85
C VAL A 127 -14.55 7.63 6.54
N ASN A 128 -15.74 7.13 6.84
CA ASN A 128 -16.80 7.82 7.56
C ASN A 128 -16.50 8.05 9.06
N ASP A 129 -15.71 7.18 9.71
CA ASP A 129 -15.28 7.38 11.10
C ASP A 129 -14.18 8.44 11.21
N LEU A 130 -13.34 8.59 10.19
CA LEU A 130 -12.33 9.64 10.15
C LEU A 130 -12.97 11.03 10.01
N ASP A 131 -14.03 11.16 9.20
CA ASP A 131 -14.81 12.41 9.09
C ASP A 131 -15.49 12.76 10.41
N LYS A 132 -16.10 11.79 11.10
CA LYS A 132 -16.68 12.01 12.44
C LYS A 132 -15.65 12.47 13.48
N LEU A 133 -14.44 11.90 13.44
CA LEU A 133 -13.35 12.30 14.33
C LEU A 133 -12.81 13.69 13.99
N LEU A 134 -12.72 14.04 12.71
CA LEU A 134 -12.33 15.38 12.27
C LEU A 134 -13.35 16.44 12.70
N GLU A 135 -14.64 16.17 12.54
CA GLU A 135 -15.69 17.10 12.95
C GLU A 135 -15.73 17.29 14.46
N LYS A 136 -15.52 16.23 15.25
CA LYS A 136 -15.38 16.33 16.70
C LYS A 136 -14.20 17.20 17.13
N TYR A 137 -13.10 17.18 16.37
CA TYR A 137 -11.91 17.97 16.69
C TYR A 137 -12.02 19.44 16.27
N LYS A 138 -12.79 19.75 15.21
CA LYS A 138 -13.07 21.13 14.78
C LYS A 138 -14.16 21.82 15.61
N ALA A 139 -15.02 21.05 16.26
CA ALA A 139 -16.09 21.54 17.12
C ALA A 139 -15.62 21.91 18.55
N LYS A 140 -14.31 21.88 18.81
CA LYS A 140 -13.68 22.31 20.06
C LYS A 140 -12.74 23.48 19.77
#